data_AF-A0A430FBZ3-F1
#
_entry.id   AF-A0A430FBZ3-F1
#
_cell.length_a   1.000
_cell.length_b   1.000
_cell.length_c   1.000
_cell.angle_alpha   90.00
_cell.angle_beta   90.00
_cell.angle_gamma   90.00
#
_symmetry.space_group_name_H-M   'P 1'
#
loop_
_entity.id
_entity.type
_entity.pdbx_description
1 polymer ?
#
loop_
_entity_poly.entity_id
_entity_poly.type
_entity_poly.pdbx_seq_one_letter_code
_entity_poly.pdbx_strand_id
1 'polypeptide(L)'
;MTTPSSEWAYGSKLADPDKFRGWMQRLDEWAIKKKLVRGELAIDDSMGNGHAIFQDKLTGDWMDYSGGWISSLWPTDEQAYERSDDPFETIVHGGAVSWNAPLWLERRKKWERHAAHRMVYYSTLQAVKAGEYRSETGHIVRIPADPSIATDSRLYSSELTPEPPQQCYDTKITVESNDCLLAAERLVKADAGKVAVLNMANAYTPGGGVIGGSTAQEESCFRRSNYFLSLYRYSYFAKQYGVEPEPEQYPLDPNFGGCYSPNITVFRGPESDGCPLLDDPWKVNFIAVAAINTPPTTTTPDGERRISGPLVETTKSKIRTIFNIAIDNGVDELVLSAFGCGAFHNPPKHMAELFKEVLQEDAYRGRFKRIVFAIIGHGSNYQSFAEVFGSGSDAEDEAKSEAESEGAAA
;
A
#
# COMPACT_ATOMS: atom_id res chain seq x y z
N MET A 1 42.99 1.39 -33.63
CA MET A 1 43.65 2.59 -33.06
C MET A 1 42.75 3.75 -33.45
N THR A 2 42.00 4.43 -32.59
CA THR A 2 42.35 4.97 -31.28
C THR A 2 41.07 5.19 -30.46
N THR A 3 41.11 4.80 -29.18
CA THR A 3 40.18 5.24 -28.13
C THR A 3 40.37 6.74 -27.87
N PRO A 4 39.31 7.52 -27.59
CA PRO A 4 39.44 8.78 -26.89
C PRO A 4 39.38 8.51 -25.38
N SER A 5 40.55 8.45 -24.73
CA SER A 5 40.74 9.02 -23.39
C SER A 5 40.60 10.55 -23.52
N SER A 6 40.14 11.36 -22.58
CA SER A 6 40.31 11.34 -21.14
C SER A 6 39.40 12.45 -20.55
N GLU A 7 39.15 12.35 -19.25
CA GLU A 7 38.90 13.49 -18.33
C GLU A 7 37.55 14.22 -18.43
N TRP A 8 36.56 13.61 -17.80
CA TRP A 8 35.38 14.30 -17.27
C TRP A 8 35.83 14.96 -15.96
N ALA A 9 36.06 16.27 -15.97
CA ALA A 9 36.45 17.02 -14.79
C ALA A 9 35.29 17.03 -13.77
N TYR A 10 35.38 16.17 -12.76
CA TYR A 10 34.42 16.05 -11.66
C TYR A 10 34.50 17.26 -10.74
N GLY A 11 33.52 18.16 -10.87
CA GLY A 11 33.29 19.30 -9.98
C GLY A 11 32.49 18.94 -8.73
N SER A 12 32.95 17.95 -7.95
CA SER A 12 32.69 17.74 -6.52
C SER A 12 33.25 16.38 -6.14
N LYS A 13 34.10 16.32 -5.10
CA LYS A 13 34.71 15.08 -4.58
C LYS A 13 33.61 14.10 -4.12
N LEU A 14 33.22 13.17 -5.00
CA LEU A 14 32.59 11.92 -4.57
C LEU A 14 33.68 10.99 -4.05
N ALA A 15 33.47 10.39 -2.88
CA ALA A 15 34.47 9.56 -2.22
C ALA A 15 34.78 8.23 -2.95
N ASP A 16 33.95 7.81 -3.93
CA ASP A 16 34.11 6.52 -4.63
C ASP A 16 33.45 6.51 -6.04
N PRO A 17 34.25 6.47 -7.14
CA PRO A 17 33.75 6.42 -8.52
C PRO A 17 32.98 5.16 -8.91
N ASP A 18 33.23 4.02 -8.25
CA ASP A 18 32.56 2.75 -8.57
C ASP A 18 31.20 2.65 -7.90
N LYS A 19 31.06 3.23 -6.70
CA LYS A 19 29.74 3.50 -6.13
C LYS A 19 28.90 4.34 -7.07
N PHE A 20 29.42 5.48 -7.56
CA PHE A 20 28.72 6.39 -8.49
C PHE A 20 28.16 5.67 -9.73
N ARG A 21 28.97 4.79 -10.35
CA ARG A 21 28.49 3.97 -11.48
C ARG A 21 27.36 3.02 -11.10
N GLY A 22 27.41 2.41 -9.91
CA GLY A 22 26.33 1.58 -9.39
C GLY A 22 25.01 2.34 -9.18
N TRP A 23 25.06 3.61 -8.75
CA TRP A 23 23.88 4.48 -8.63
C TRP A 23 23.24 4.76 -9.98
N MET A 24 24.05 5.15 -10.97
CA MET A 24 23.58 5.48 -12.31
C MET A 24 22.88 4.31 -13.02
N GLN A 25 23.23 3.07 -12.66
CA GLN A 25 22.56 1.86 -13.17
C GLN A 25 21.21 1.58 -12.49
N ARG A 26 21.00 2.04 -11.24
CA ARG A 26 19.76 1.82 -10.46
C ARG A 26 18.75 2.97 -10.54
N LEU A 27 19.16 4.15 -11.00
CA LEU A 27 18.27 5.30 -11.21
C LEU A 27 17.39 5.06 -12.45
N ASP A 28 16.07 5.00 -12.28
CA ASP A 28 15.13 4.80 -13.39
C ASP A 28 14.77 6.10 -14.13
N GLU A 29 14.96 7.27 -13.52
CA GLU A 29 14.57 8.55 -14.13
C GLU A 29 15.66 9.20 -15.00
N TRP A 30 15.38 9.33 -16.30
CA TRP A 30 16.24 10.00 -17.28
C TRP A 30 16.52 11.48 -16.93
N ALA A 31 15.57 12.17 -16.30
CA ALA A 31 15.70 13.58 -15.91
C ALA A 31 16.80 13.80 -14.85
N ILE A 32 16.86 12.93 -13.84
CA ILE A 32 17.88 12.97 -12.78
C ILE A 32 19.26 12.70 -13.37
N LYS A 33 19.40 11.69 -14.24
CA LYS A 33 20.65 11.40 -14.95
C LYS A 33 21.17 12.61 -15.73
N LYS A 34 20.27 13.33 -16.39
CA LYS A 34 20.61 14.54 -17.17
C LYS A 34 21.09 15.68 -16.28
N LYS A 35 20.41 15.94 -15.16
CA LYS A 35 20.80 16.96 -14.17
C LYS A 35 22.15 16.63 -13.49
N LEU A 36 22.37 15.36 -13.13
CA LEU A 36 23.65 14.87 -12.60
C LEU A 36 24.80 15.09 -13.58
N VAL A 37 24.62 14.72 -14.86
CA VAL A 37 25.62 14.92 -15.92
C VAL A 37 25.93 16.40 -16.16
N ARG A 38 24.94 17.27 -15.97
CA ARG A 38 25.10 18.73 -16.07
C ARG A 38 25.70 19.38 -14.82
N GLY A 39 25.95 18.59 -13.76
CA GLY A 39 26.49 19.09 -12.49
C GLY A 39 25.50 19.93 -11.68
N GLU A 40 24.21 19.89 -12.05
CA GLU A 40 23.11 20.66 -11.45
C GLU A 40 22.65 20.07 -10.11
N LEU A 41 23.05 18.84 -9.79
CA LEU A 41 22.77 18.18 -8.51
C LEU A 41 24.07 18.00 -7.71
N ALA A 42 24.02 18.22 -6.39
CA ALA A 42 25.02 17.81 -5.43
C ALA A 42 24.58 16.48 -4.79
N ILE A 43 25.50 15.53 -4.66
CA ILE A 43 25.23 14.26 -4.00
C ILE A 43 25.67 14.38 -2.55
N ASP A 44 24.77 14.09 -1.62
CA ASP A 44 25.11 13.91 -0.22
C ASP A 44 25.15 12.41 0.10
N ASP A 45 26.36 11.91 0.35
CA ASP A 45 26.66 10.52 0.70
C ASP A 45 26.89 10.32 2.21
N SER A 46 26.72 11.38 3.03
CA SER A 46 26.94 11.35 4.47
C SER A 46 25.92 10.52 5.25
N MET A 47 24.78 10.15 4.62
CA MET A 47 23.72 9.32 5.21
C MET A 47 23.99 7.81 5.18
N GLY A 48 25.26 7.38 5.13
CA GLY A 48 25.79 6.13 5.72
C GLY A 48 25.35 4.76 5.17
N ASN A 49 24.15 4.59 4.58
CA ASN A 49 23.53 3.26 4.39
C ASN A 49 23.06 2.97 2.96
N GLY A 50 23.70 3.55 1.95
CA GLY A 50 23.49 3.12 0.56
C GLY A 50 22.24 3.69 -0.12
N HIS A 51 21.65 4.77 0.41
CA HIS A 51 20.69 5.65 -0.30
C HIS A 51 21.26 7.09 -0.44
N ALA A 52 21.33 7.60 -1.67
CA ALA A 52 21.94 8.88 -2.01
C ALA A 52 20.81 9.89 -2.12
N ILE A 53 21.01 11.03 -1.50
CA ILE A 53 20.10 12.16 -1.58
C ILE A 53 20.76 13.20 -2.49
N PHE A 54 19.97 13.78 -3.38
CA PHE A 54 20.44 14.79 -4.33
C PHE A 54 19.93 16.16 -3.92
N GLN A 55 20.81 17.15 -3.81
CA GLN A 55 20.41 18.54 -3.65
C GLN A 55 20.50 19.25 -5.00
N ASP A 56 19.41 19.83 -5.48
CA ASP A 56 19.42 20.70 -6.65
C ASP A 56 20.20 21.96 -6.31
N LYS A 57 21.32 22.21 -7.01
CA LYS A 57 22.21 23.34 -6.72
C LYS A 57 21.60 24.68 -7.12
N LEU A 58 20.60 24.68 -8.00
CA LEU A 58 19.92 25.90 -8.44
C LEU A 58 18.81 26.27 -7.45
N THR A 59 18.05 25.30 -6.95
CA THR A 59 16.90 25.56 -6.07
C THR A 59 17.19 25.35 -4.58
N GLY A 60 18.22 24.57 -4.23
CA GLY A 60 18.53 24.17 -2.86
C GLY A 60 17.70 22.99 -2.34
N ASP A 61 16.76 22.49 -3.15
CA ASP A 61 15.83 21.44 -2.79
C ASP A 61 16.48 20.06 -2.78
N TRP A 62 16.00 19.19 -1.89
CA TRP A 62 16.50 17.84 -1.73
C TRP A 62 15.62 16.84 -2.50
N MET A 63 16.18 15.76 -3.02
CA MET A 63 15.51 14.70 -3.77
C MET A 63 16.00 13.34 -3.32
N ASP A 64 15.10 12.36 -3.21
CA ASP A 64 15.47 10.98 -2.94
C ASP A 64 15.89 10.23 -4.23
N TYR A 65 16.33 8.99 -4.07
CA TYR A 65 16.75 8.11 -5.16
C TYR A 65 15.62 7.66 -6.10
N SER A 66 14.36 7.89 -5.73
CA SER A 66 13.19 7.64 -6.56
C SER A 66 12.76 8.87 -7.39
N GLY A 67 13.40 10.03 -7.18
CA GLY A 67 13.06 11.30 -7.83
C GLY A 67 12.03 12.13 -7.06
N GLY A 68 11.65 11.70 -5.86
CA GLY A 68 10.76 12.45 -4.97
C GLY A 68 11.49 13.61 -4.31
N TRP A 69 10.96 14.83 -4.43
CA TRP A 69 11.49 15.99 -3.70
C TRP A 69 11.22 15.85 -2.19
N ILE A 70 12.27 15.99 -1.38
CA ILE A 70 12.29 15.85 0.09
C ILE A 70 11.94 17.17 0.78
N SER A 71 12.28 18.34 0.20
CA SER A 71 11.97 19.65 0.78
C SER A 71 10.49 20.05 0.70
N SER A 72 9.64 19.27 0.03
CA SER A 72 8.20 19.52 -0.11
C SER A 72 7.31 18.55 0.68
N LEU A 73 7.89 17.66 1.50
CA LEU A 73 7.12 16.68 2.29
C LEU A 73 6.57 17.25 3.60
N TRP A 74 6.96 18.48 3.94
CA TRP A 74 6.24 19.37 4.84
C TRP A 74 6.44 20.80 4.31
N PRO A 75 5.39 21.58 4.02
CA PRO A 75 5.57 23.01 3.79
C PRO A 75 6.08 23.59 5.11
N THR A 76 7.35 24.01 5.16
CA THR A 76 7.91 24.73 6.32
C THR A 76 7.49 26.20 6.33
N ASP A 77 6.88 26.69 5.25
CA ASP A 77 6.36 28.05 5.18
C ASP A 77 4.86 28.07 5.47
N GLU A 78 4.50 28.48 6.69
CA GLU A 78 3.16 29.02 7.01
C GLU A 78 2.72 30.10 6.00
N GLN A 79 3.67 30.78 5.36
CA GLN A 79 3.41 31.89 4.41
C GLN A 79 3.19 31.46 2.96
N ALA A 80 3.51 30.21 2.57
CA ALA A 80 3.19 29.72 1.21
C ALA A 80 1.68 29.50 1.03
N TYR A 81 0.92 29.43 2.12
CA TYR A 81 -0.54 29.34 2.12
C TYR A 81 -1.25 30.71 2.03
N GLU A 82 -0.57 31.83 2.25
CA GLU A 82 -1.21 33.16 2.32
C GLU A 82 -1.17 33.97 1.01
N ARG A 83 -0.55 33.46 -0.07
CA ARG A 83 -0.49 34.20 -1.34
C ARG A 83 -0.99 33.40 -2.55
N SER A 84 -2.11 33.92 -3.07
CA SER A 84 -2.68 33.80 -4.41
C SER A 84 -3.34 32.48 -4.80
N ASP A 85 -4.67 32.55 -4.98
CA ASP A 85 -5.47 31.77 -5.94
C ASP A 85 -5.21 30.24 -6.01
N ASP A 86 -4.82 29.60 -4.90
CA ASP A 86 -4.65 28.15 -4.80
C ASP A 86 -6.02 27.45 -4.65
N PRO A 87 -6.41 26.59 -5.60
CA PRO A 87 -7.82 26.27 -5.81
C PRO A 87 -8.40 25.19 -4.87
N PHE A 88 -7.68 24.80 -3.82
CA PHE A 88 -8.19 23.95 -2.74
C PHE A 88 -7.66 24.45 -1.41
N GLU A 89 -8.29 25.49 -0.86
CA GLU A 89 -8.25 25.65 0.57
C GLU A 89 -8.71 24.31 1.17
N THR A 90 -7.78 23.59 1.79
CA THR A 90 -8.16 22.77 2.93
C THR A 90 -8.64 23.78 3.94
N ILE A 91 -9.93 24.11 3.88
CA ILE A 91 -10.42 25.22 4.68
C ILE A 91 -10.40 24.72 6.11
N VAL A 92 -9.39 25.14 6.86
CA VAL A 92 -9.35 25.01 8.30
C VAL A 92 -10.35 26.01 8.86
N HIS A 93 -11.64 25.77 8.64
CA HIS A 93 -12.71 26.52 9.29
C HIS A 93 -12.84 26.01 10.72
N GLY A 94 -12.18 26.72 11.64
CA GLY A 94 -12.22 26.42 13.07
C GLY A 94 -11.34 25.24 13.52
N GLY A 95 -10.31 24.87 12.74
CA GLY A 95 -9.31 23.86 13.14
C GLY A 95 -9.40 22.50 12.44
N ALA A 96 -10.55 22.17 11.83
CA ALA A 96 -10.77 20.86 11.22
C ALA A 96 -10.53 20.84 9.70
N VAL A 97 -9.89 19.77 9.20
CA VAL A 97 -9.62 19.53 7.78
C VAL A 97 -10.92 19.17 7.05
N SER A 98 -11.26 19.88 5.98
CA SER A 98 -12.39 19.53 5.08
C SER A 98 -11.91 19.05 3.72
N TRP A 99 -12.72 18.24 3.04
CA TRP A 99 -12.42 17.70 1.71
C TRP A 99 -13.62 17.80 0.76
N ASN A 100 -13.42 18.32 -0.44
CA ASN A 100 -14.47 18.43 -1.46
C ASN A 100 -14.32 17.32 -2.52
N ALA A 101 -14.96 16.18 -2.27
CA ALA A 101 -14.87 15.01 -3.13
C ALA A 101 -15.46 15.23 -4.55
N PRO A 102 -16.63 15.88 -4.73
CA PRO A 102 -17.15 16.20 -6.06
C PRO A 102 -16.19 17.08 -6.90
N LEU A 103 -15.58 18.09 -6.28
CA LEU A 103 -14.63 18.97 -6.95
C LEU A 103 -13.34 18.23 -7.33
N TRP A 104 -12.87 17.32 -6.47
CA TRP A 104 -11.74 16.46 -6.78
C TRP A 104 -12.04 15.53 -7.97
N LEU A 105 -13.23 14.92 -8.01
CA LEU A 105 -13.67 14.08 -9.13
C LEU A 105 -13.76 14.85 -10.46
N GLU A 106 -14.20 16.10 -10.42
CA GLU A 106 -14.24 16.98 -11.59
C GLU A 106 -12.82 17.30 -12.07
N ARG A 107 -11.94 17.72 -11.16
CA ARG A 107 -10.62 18.27 -11.50
C ARG A 107 -9.57 17.20 -11.77
N ARG A 108 -9.65 16.00 -11.18
CA ARG A 108 -8.69 14.91 -11.46
C ARG A 108 -8.64 14.52 -12.94
N LYS A 109 -9.72 14.80 -13.70
CA LYS A 109 -9.78 14.58 -15.15
C LYS A 109 -8.92 15.56 -15.97
N LYS A 110 -8.64 16.73 -15.39
CA LYS A 110 -7.87 17.83 -16.01
C LYS A 110 -6.42 17.87 -15.55
N TRP A 111 -6.08 17.11 -14.51
CA TRP A 111 -4.77 17.11 -13.88
C TRP A 111 -3.88 15.97 -14.36
N GLU A 112 -2.57 16.15 -14.17
CA GLU A 112 -1.64 15.04 -14.15
C GLU A 112 -2.08 14.07 -13.05
N ARG A 113 -2.31 12.80 -13.41
CA ARG A 113 -3.00 11.82 -12.55
C ARG A 113 -2.37 11.74 -11.16
N HIS A 114 -1.05 11.84 -11.05
CA HIS A 114 -0.37 11.72 -9.78
C HIS A 114 -0.59 12.93 -8.87
N ALA A 115 -0.64 14.15 -9.41
CA ALA A 115 -0.93 15.36 -8.63
C ALA A 115 -2.24 15.25 -7.85
N ALA A 116 -3.31 14.74 -8.47
CA ALA A 116 -4.60 14.56 -7.81
C ALA A 116 -4.52 13.65 -6.57
N HIS A 117 -3.75 12.56 -6.65
CA HIS A 117 -3.66 11.57 -5.58
C HIS A 117 -2.74 12.01 -4.45
N ARG A 118 -1.68 12.78 -4.76
CA ARG A 118 -0.84 13.42 -3.73
C ARG A 118 -1.67 14.29 -2.80
N MET A 119 -2.61 15.06 -3.35
CA MET A 119 -3.47 15.94 -2.56
C MET A 119 -4.37 15.19 -1.57
N VAL A 120 -4.90 14.03 -1.97
CA VAL A 120 -5.67 13.18 -1.05
C VAL A 120 -4.81 12.75 0.12
N TYR A 121 -3.59 12.28 -0.16
CA TYR A 121 -2.68 11.83 0.90
C TYR A 121 -2.26 12.97 1.83
N TYR A 122 -1.92 14.14 1.29
CA TYR A 122 -1.60 15.30 2.13
C TYR A 122 -2.77 15.71 3.03
N SER A 123 -3.99 15.74 2.50
CA SER A 123 -5.19 16.01 3.30
C SER A 123 -5.41 14.94 4.39
N THR A 124 -5.09 13.67 4.11
CA THR A 124 -5.10 12.57 5.10
C THR A 124 -4.09 12.81 6.22
N LEU A 125 -2.85 13.18 5.89
CA LEU A 125 -1.82 13.51 6.89
C LEU A 125 -2.26 14.68 7.78
N GLN A 126 -2.85 15.72 7.18
CA GLN A 126 -3.37 16.87 7.93
C GLN A 126 -4.52 16.48 8.86
N ALA A 127 -5.47 15.66 8.40
CA ALA A 127 -6.59 15.20 9.23
C ALA A 127 -6.09 14.39 10.43
N VAL A 128 -5.13 13.48 10.21
CA VAL A 128 -4.53 12.67 11.28
C VAL A 128 -3.74 13.54 12.26
N LYS A 129 -2.98 14.52 11.77
CA LYS A 129 -2.27 15.49 12.63
C LYS A 129 -3.21 16.34 13.48
N ALA A 130 -4.32 16.79 12.90
CA ALA A 130 -5.33 17.54 13.63
C ALA A 130 -6.10 16.67 14.63
N GLY A 131 -6.15 15.35 14.40
CA GLY A 131 -6.95 14.41 15.19
C GLY A 131 -8.45 14.49 14.90
N GLU A 132 -8.86 15.30 13.93
CA GLU A 132 -10.24 15.50 13.52
C GLU A 132 -10.35 16.03 12.09
N TYR A 133 -11.54 15.88 11.52
CA TYR A 133 -11.88 16.40 10.21
C TYR A 133 -13.37 16.77 10.13
N ARG A 134 -13.75 17.50 9.08
CA ARG A 134 -15.15 17.75 8.74
C ARG A 134 -15.60 16.76 7.68
N SER A 135 -16.59 15.93 8.01
CA SER A 135 -17.18 14.96 7.08
C SER A 135 -17.91 15.64 5.92
N GLU A 136 -18.30 14.87 4.90
CA GLU A 136 -19.06 15.39 3.75
C GLU A 136 -20.43 15.96 4.14
N THR A 137 -21.06 15.46 5.21
CA THR A 137 -22.32 16.00 5.75
C THR A 137 -22.12 17.22 6.66
N GLY A 138 -20.86 17.60 6.91
CA GLY A 138 -20.50 18.80 7.66
C GLY A 138 -20.23 18.58 9.15
N HIS A 139 -20.34 17.34 9.66
CA HIS A 139 -20.03 17.02 11.05
C HIS A 139 -18.54 17.08 11.34
N ILE A 140 -18.17 17.45 12.56
CA ILE A 140 -16.79 17.31 13.04
C ILE A 140 -16.64 15.89 13.59
N VAL A 141 -15.77 15.12 12.97
CA VAL A 141 -15.46 13.73 13.32
C VAL A 141 -14.06 13.67 13.88
N ARG A 142 -13.91 13.06 15.05
CA ARG A 142 -12.60 12.80 15.66
C ARG A 142 -12.01 11.52 15.12
N ILE A 143 -10.74 11.54 14.75
CA ILE A 143 -9.98 10.33 14.44
C ILE A 143 -9.51 9.75 15.79
N PRO A 144 -10.02 8.58 16.21
CA PRO A 144 -9.63 8.00 17.48
C PRO A 144 -8.13 7.67 17.46
N ALA A 145 -7.39 8.23 18.41
CA ALA A 145 -6.03 7.77 18.68
C ALA A 145 -6.10 6.32 19.16
N ASP A 146 -5.30 5.44 18.57
CA ASP A 146 -5.19 4.06 19.00
C ASP A 146 -3.72 3.73 19.30
N PRO A 147 -3.33 3.68 20.60
CA PRO A 147 -1.98 3.33 20.99
C PRO A 147 -1.52 1.97 20.49
N SER A 148 -2.45 1.03 20.22
CA SER A 148 -2.11 -0.30 19.72
C SER A 148 -1.41 -0.25 18.36
N ILE A 149 -1.66 0.79 17.56
CA ILE A 149 -0.96 0.98 16.28
C ILE A 149 0.55 1.10 16.53
N ALA A 150 0.96 1.76 17.61
CA ALA A 150 2.37 1.92 17.95
C ALA A 150 2.93 0.72 18.72
N THR A 151 2.15 0.08 19.60
CA THR A 151 2.65 -0.99 20.48
C THR A 151 2.59 -2.38 19.87
N ASP A 152 1.62 -2.63 18.98
CA ASP A 152 1.27 -3.97 18.52
C ASP A 152 1.53 -4.15 17.01
N SER A 153 1.91 -3.09 16.29
CA SER A 153 2.47 -3.24 14.94
C SER A 153 3.78 -4.01 15.01
N ARG A 154 3.98 -4.93 14.07
CA ARG A 154 5.14 -5.82 14.09
C ARG A 154 5.66 -6.11 12.70
N LEU A 155 6.94 -5.85 12.48
CA LEU A 155 7.68 -6.30 11.31
C LEU A 155 8.20 -7.72 11.56
N TYR A 156 7.89 -8.64 10.65
CA TYR A 156 8.35 -10.03 10.65
C TYR A 156 9.53 -10.15 9.69
N SER A 157 10.71 -10.34 10.27
CA SER A 157 11.99 -10.51 9.57
C SER A 157 12.54 -11.94 9.66
N SER A 158 11.74 -12.88 10.19
CA SER A 158 12.06 -14.29 10.31
C SER A 158 10.87 -15.15 9.89
N GLU A 159 11.14 -16.34 9.38
CA GLU A 159 10.10 -17.26 8.94
C GLU A 159 9.25 -17.72 10.13
N LEU A 160 7.94 -17.48 10.03
CA LEU A 160 6.97 -17.94 11.01
C LEU A 160 6.59 -19.40 10.74
N THR A 161 6.51 -20.18 11.80
CA THR A 161 5.87 -21.50 11.77
C THR A 161 4.53 -21.39 12.51
N PRO A 162 3.39 -21.63 11.86
CA PRO A 162 2.10 -21.50 12.52
C PRO A 162 1.92 -22.62 13.55
N GLU A 163 1.38 -22.28 14.71
CA GLU A 163 0.96 -23.31 15.67
C GLU A 163 -0.13 -24.21 15.06
N PRO A 164 -0.21 -25.49 15.48
CA PRO A 164 -1.27 -26.39 15.07
C PRO A 164 -2.67 -25.79 15.35
N PRO A 165 -3.67 -26.01 14.48
CA PRO A 165 -5.01 -25.48 14.70
C PRO A 165 -5.63 -26.07 15.98
N GLN A 166 -6.09 -25.21 16.88
CA GLN A 166 -6.95 -25.62 17.99
C GLN A 166 -8.38 -25.92 17.52
N GLN A 167 -8.80 -25.27 16.43
CA GLN A 167 -10.09 -25.43 15.78
C GLN A 167 -9.89 -25.37 14.26
N CYS A 168 -10.70 -26.14 13.53
CA CYS A 168 -10.81 -26.03 12.08
C CYS A 168 -12.23 -25.57 11.70
N TYR A 169 -12.30 -24.67 10.74
CA TYR A 169 -13.53 -24.15 10.14
C TYR A 169 -13.80 -24.80 8.79
N ASP A 170 -15.06 -24.76 8.36
CA ASP A 170 -15.40 -24.90 6.94
C ASP A 170 -15.16 -23.54 6.25
N THR A 171 -13.91 -23.26 5.89
CA THR A 171 -13.47 -21.97 5.36
C THR A 171 -14.28 -21.58 4.12
N LYS A 172 -15.00 -20.45 4.20
CA LYS A 172 -15.71 -19.89 3.04
C LYS A 172 -14.77 -19.02 2.22
N ILE A 173 -14.57 -19.39 0.96
CA ILE A 173 -13.70 -18.63 0.04
C ILE A 173 -14.58 -18.03 -1.06
N THR A 174 -14.51 -16.73 -1.24
CA THR A 174 -15.25 -16.02 -2.29
C THR A 174 -14.34 -15.11 -3.11
N VAL A 175 -14.76 -14.85 -4.34
CA VAL A 175 -14.14 -13.85 -5.23
C VAL A 175 -15.20 -12.82 -5.57
N GLU A 176 -14.92 -11.55 -5.30
CA GLU A 176 -15.84 -10.44 -5.55
C GLU A 176 -15.16 -9.31 -6.34
N SER A 177 -15.94 -8.67 -7.20
CA SER A 177 -15.53 -7.49 -7.97
C SER A 177 -15.71 -6.25 -7.10
N ASN A 178 -14.77 -5.99 -6.20
CA ASN A 178 -14.92 -4.96 -5.17
C ASN A 178 -13.59 -4.32 -4.76
N ASP A 179 -13.67 -3.15 -4.13
CA ASP A 179 -12.55 -2.53 -3.42
C ASP A 179 -12.26 -3.26 -2.10
N CYS A 180 -10.98 -3.45 -1.79
CA CYS A 180 -10.58 -4.20 -0.60
C CYS A 180 -11.03 -3.56 0.73
N LEU A 181 -11.13 -2.23 0.82
CA LEU A 181 -11.63 -1.60 2.05
C LEU A 181 -13.15 -1.67 2.14
N LEU A 182 -13.88 -1.60 1.04
CA LEU A 182 -15.34 -1.81 1.05
C LEU A 182 -15.69 -3.26 1.44
N ALA A 183 -14.95 -4.23 0.91
CA ALA A 183 -15.10 -5.64 1.29
C ALA A 183 -14.81 -5.84 2.79
N ALA A 184 -13.75 -5.21 3.30
CA ALA A 184 -13.37 -5.31 4.70
C ALA A 184 -14.36 -4.60 5.63
N GLU A 185 -14.87 -3.43 5.24
CA GLU A 185 -15.88 -2.70 6.01
C GLU A 185 -17.14 -3.56 6.21
N ARG A 186 -17.59 -4.25 5.16
CA ARG A 186 -18.72 -5.18 5.23
C ARG A 186 -18.47 -6.29 6.25
N LEU A 187 -17.29 -6.92 6.23
CA LEU A 187 -16.95 -7.97 7.20
C LEU A 187 -16.83 -7.44 8.62
N VAL A 188 -16.21 -6.27 8.81
CA VAL A 188 -16.08 -5.62 10.12
C VAL A 188 -17.45 -5.27 10.70
N LYS A 189 -18.38 -4.76 9.88
CA LYS A 189 -19.75 -4.43 10.32
C LYS A 189 -20.60 -5.67 10.65
N ALA A 190 -20.32 -6.80 9.99
CA ALA A 190 -20.96 -8.07 10.32
C ALA A 190 -20.47 -8.66 11.67
N ASP A 191 -19.36 -8.16 12.21
CA ASP A 191 -18.78 -8.51 13.53
C ASP A 191 -18.64 -10.03 13.77
N ALA A 192 -18.27 -10.77 12.72
CA ALA A 192 -18.16 -12.24 12.74
C ALA A 192 -16.76 -12.75 13.20
N GLY A 193 -15.78 -11.86 13.29
CA GLY A 193 -14.41 -12.19 13.68
C GLY A 193 -13.42 -11.07 13.44
N LYS A 194 -12.15 -11.36 13.73
CA LYS A 194 -11.05 -10.40 13.51
C LYS A 194 -10.66 -10.37 12.03
N VAL A 195 -10.92 -9.26 11.36
CA VAL A 195 -10.66 -9.06 9.92
C VAL A 195 -9.28 -8.47 9.69
N ALA A 196 -8.55 -8.96 8.68
CA ALA A 196 -7.36 -8.28 8.16
C ALA A 196 -7.35 -8.16 6.63
N VAL A 197 -6.85 -7.03 6.14
CA VAL A 197 -6.69 -6.73 4.71
C VAL A 197 -5.24 -6.95 4.29
N LEU A 198 -5.03 -7.67 3.19
CA LEU A 198 -3.73 -7.74 2.54
C LEU A 198 -3.38 -6.38 1.92
N ASN A 199 -2.34 -5.73 2.44
CA ASN A 199 -1.60 -4.70 1.72
C ASN A 199 -0.61 -5.39 0.77
N MET A 200 -0.84 -5.27 -0.55
CA MET A 200 0.07 -5.74 -1.61
C MET A 200 1.29 -4.82 -1.69
N ALA A 201 2.15 -4.95 -0.68
CA ALA A 201 3.14 -3.95 -0.34
C ALA A 201 4.29 -3.84 -1.33
N ASN A 202 4.88 -2.65 -1.40
CA ASN A 202 6.22 -2.45 -1.91
C ASN A 202 7.24 -3.02 -0.90
N ALA A 203 8.23 -3.77 -1.41
CA ALA A 203 9.22 -4.42 -0.55
C ALA A 203 10.21 -3.44 0.12
N TYR A 204 10.39 -2.24 -0.45
CA TYR A 204 11.46 -1.31 -0.08
C TYR A 204 10.93 -0.05 0.59
N THR A 205 9.77 0.43 0.18
CA THR A 205 9.20 1.69 0.65
C THR A 205 7.82 1.44 1.24
N PRO A 206 7.62 1.58 2.57
CA PRO A 206 6.29 1.47 3.14
C PRO A 206 5.36 2.51 2.53
N GLY A 207 4.17 2.10 2.10
CA GLY A 207 3.24 2.98 1.39
C GLY A 207 3.58 3.20 -0.08
N GLY A 208 4.57 2.46 -0.62
CA GLY A 208 4.91 2.47 -2.04
C GLY A 208 5.17 3.88 -2.57
N GLY A 209 4.46 4.25 -3.64
CA GLY A 209 4.56 5.56 -4.26
C GLY A 209 3.51 6.57 -3.78
N VAL A 210 2.95 6.42 -2.56
CA VAL A 210 1.83 7.26 -2.10
C VAL A 210 2.16 8.75 -2.11
N ILE A 211 3.39 9.08 -1.71
CA ILE A 211 3.96 10.43 -1.75
C ILE A 211 4.03 10.97 -3.19
N GLY A 212 4.39 10.11 -4.14
CA GLY A 212 4.48 10.43 -5.55
C GLY A 212 3.11 10.60 -6.21
N GLY A 213 2.04 10.03 -5.62
CA GLY A 213 0.69 10.00 -6.19
C GLY A 213 0.41 8.74 -7.01
N SER A 214 1.16 7.66 -6.79
CA SER A 214 0.89 6.35 -7.37
C SER A 214 -0.50 5.83 -6.96
N THR A 215 -1.08 4.97 -7.79
CA THR A 215 -2.51 4.61 -7.70
C THR A 215 -2.76 3.11 -7.53
N ALA A 216 -1.79 2.36 -7.00
CA ALA A 216 -2.02 0.95 -6.69
C ALA A 216 -2.78 0.81 -5.35
N GLN A 217 -3.06 -0.44 -4.98
CA GLN A 217 -3.86 -0.77 -3.80
C GLN A 217 -3.20 -0.26 -2.51
N GLU A 218 -1.89 -0.46 -2.34
CA GLU A 218 -1.15 0.03 -1.17
C GLU A 218 -1.35 1.53 -0.96
N GLU A 219 -1.11 2.34 -2.01
CA GLU A 219 -1.25 3.79 -1.88
C GLU A 219 -2.70 4.21 -1.61
N SER A 220 -3.68 3.46 -2.12
CA SER A 220 -5.09 3.70 -1.83
C SER A 220 -5.43 3.46 -0.36
N CYS A 221 -4.87 2.39 0.24
CA CYS A 221 -5.03 2.13 1.68
C CYS A 221 -4.43 3.27 2.51
N PHE A 222 -3.24 3.75 2.16
CA PHE A 222 -2.59 4.88 2.83
C PHE A 222 -3.37 6.19 2.66
N ARG A 223 -3.89 6.48 1.47
CA ARG A 223 -4.71 7.66 1.22
C ARG A 223 -5.97 7.68 2.08
N ARG A 224 -6.56 6.54 2.39
CA ARG A 224 -7.90 6.47 3.01
C ARG A 224 -7.91 6.22 4.51
N SER A 225 -6.74 6.11 5.13
CA SER A 225 -6.62 5.70 6.52
C SER A 225 -5.42 6.32 7.24
N ASN A 226 -5.28 6.06 8.53
CA ASN A 226 -4.11 6.45 9.31
C ASN A 226 -2.97 5.41 9.26
N TYR A 227 -2.95 4.54 8.24
CA TYR A 227 -2.03 3.40 8.14
C TYR A 227 -0.55 3.77 8.22
N PHE A 228 -0.18 4.98 7.78
CA PHE A 228 1.20 5.47 7.88
C PHE A 228 1.73 5.48 9.33
N LEU A 229 0.86 5.65 10.34
CA LEU A 229 1.24 5.60 11.75
C LEU A 229 1.83 4.25 12.17
N SER A 230 1.49 3.18 11.47
CA SER A 230 2.11 1.86 11.64
C SER A 230 3.34 1.71 10.75
N LEU A 231 3.14 1.67 9.43
CA LEU A 231 4.19 1.18 8.53
C LEU A 231 5.41 2.12 8.44
N TYR A 232 5.23 3.43 8.68
CA TYR A 232 6.38 4.35 8.68
C TYR A 232 7.28 4.18 9.90
N ARG A 233 6.85 3.46 10.95
CA ARG A 233 7.74 3.11 12.08
C ARG A 233 8.98 2.35 11.61
N TYR A 234 8.83 1.56 10.55
CA TYR A 234 9.90 0.75 9.96
C TYR A 234 10.62 1.46 8.81
N SER A 235 10.56 2.81 8.74
CA SER A 235 11.27 3.59 7.74
C SER A 235 12.21 4.63 8.35
N TYR A 236 13.29 4.95 7.63
CA TYR A 236 14.25 5.98 8.04
C TYR A 236 13.63 7.39 8.14
N PHE A 237 12.48 7.60 7.51
CA PHE A 237 11.76 8.87 7.49
C PHE A 237 10.61 8.95 8.51
N ALA A 238 10.44 7.96 9.40
CA ALA A 238 9.38 7.92 10.42
C ALA A 238 9.16 9.27 11.14
N LYS A 239 10.27 9.87 11.61
CA LYS A 239 10.26 11.11 12.39
C LYS A 239 9.71 12.31 11.62
N GLN A 240 9.85 12.32 10.29
CA GLN A 240 9.30 13.39 9.44
C GLN A 240 7.76 13.41 9.47
N TYR A 241 7.14 12.28 9.80
CA TYR A 241 5.70 12.10 9.91
C TYR A 241 5.21 12.08 11.37
N GLY A 242 6.07 12.44 12.33
CA GLY A 242 5.73 12.38 13.76
C GLY A 242 5.53 10.96 14.29
N VAL A 243 6.14 9.97 13.63
CA VAL A 243 6.07 8.56 14.00
C VAL A 243 7.40 8.15 14.64
N GLU A 244 7.32 7.48 15.80
CA GLU A 244 8.52 6.94 16.46
C GLU A 244 9.04 5.72 15.68
N PRO A 245 10.34 5.69 15.32
CA PRO A 245 10.92 4.59 14.57
C PRO A 245 11.18 3.36 15.44
N GLU A 246 11.06 2.18 14.84
CA GLU A 246 11.47 0.90 15.43
C GLU A 246 12.93 0.54 15.10
N PRO A 247 13.60 -0.31 15.88
CA PRO A 247 14.93 -0.82 15.53
C PRO A 247 14.93 -1.62 14.22
N GLU A 248 13.92 -2.47 14.02
CA GLU A 248 13.71 -3.17 12.76
C GLU A 248 13.25 -2.19 11.68
N GLN A 249 13.72 -2.37 10.45
CA GLN A 249 13.49 -1.43 9.36
C GLN A 249 13.30 -2.19 8.04
N TYR A 250 12.64 -1.54 7.08
CA TYR A 250 12.62 -1.98 5.68
C TYR A 250 14.03 -2.10 5.09
N PRO A 251 14.25 -2.91 4.05
CA PRO A 251 13.25 -3.61 3.24
C PRO A 251 12.65 -4.86 3.91
N LEU A 252 11.48 -5.28 3.43
CA LEU A 252 10.90 -6.58 3.77
C LEU A 252 11.83 -7.70 3.30
N ASP A 253 11.96 -8.76 4.10
CA ASP A 253 12.70 -9.95 3.69
C ASP A 253 12.14 -10.52 2.36
N PRO A 254 13.00 -10.82 1.38
CA PRO A 254 12.57 -11.21 0.05
C PRO A 254 11.88 -12.58 -0.01
N ASN A 255 11.99 -13.43 1.02
CA ASN A 255 11.39 -14.76 1.06
C ASN A 255 10.15 -14.79 1.96
N PHE A 256 10.25 -14.29 3.20
CA PHE A 256 9.22 -14.43 4.24
C PHE A 256 8.93 -13.14 5.02
N GLY A 257 9.29 -11.98 4.48
CA GLY A 257 9.07 -10.69 5.13
C GLY A 257 7.63 -10.20 5.05
N GLY A 258 7.14 -9.62 6.14
CA GLY A 258 5.87 -8.91 6.17
C GLY A 258 5.67 -8.07 7.42
N CYS A 259 4.58 -7.30 7.49
CA CYS A 259 4.24 -6.49 8.65
C CYS A 259 2.77 -6.70 9.02
N TYR A 260 2.49 -6.82 10.31
CA TYR A 260 1.14 -6.71 10.85
C TYR A 260 0.89 -5.29 11.35
N SER A 261 -0.33 -4.78 11.17
CA SER A 261 -0.72 -3.44 11.60
C SER A 261 -2.15 -3.46 12.13
N PRO A 262 -2.34 -3.46 13.46
CA PRO A 262 -3.66 -3.55 14.06
C PRO A 262 -4.41 -2.23 14.07
N ASN A 263 -5.74 -2.30 14.09
CA ASN A 263 -6.63 -1.19 14.43
C ASN A 263 -6.43 0.11 13.62
N ILE A 264 -6.02 -0.03 12.35
CA ILE A 264 -5.90 1.09 11.43
C ILE A 264 -7.29 1.67 11.18
N THR A 265 -7.43 2.99 11.37
CA THR A 265 -8.68 3.71 11.19
C THR A 265 -8.80 4.16 9.74
N VAL A 266 -9.80 3.63 9.05
CA VAL A 266 -10.25 4.08 7.73
C VAL A 266 -11.30 5.17 7.93
N PHE A 267 -11.06 6.33 7.33
CA PHE A 267 -11.90 7.52 7.52
C PHE A 267 -12.22 8.24 6.19
N ARG A 268 -11.85 7.63 5.06
CA ARG A 268 -12.27 8.08 3.74
C ARG A 268 -12.95 6.97 2.96
N GLY A 269 -13.95 7.36 2.18
CA GLY A 269 -14.64 6.50 1.22
C GLY A 269 -13.78 6.16 -0.01
N PRO A 270 -14.36 5.44 -0.99
CA PRO A 270 -13.63 4.95 -2.15
C PRO A 270 -13.21 6.07 -3.11
N GLU A 271 -12.15 5.79 -3.90
CA GLU A 271 -11.64 6.71 -4.92
C GLU A 271 -12.61 6.96 -6.10
N SER A 272 -13.56 6.05 -6.31
CA SER A 272 -14.65 6.22 -7.28
C SER A 272 -15.51 7.44 -6.94
N ASP A 273 -15.65 7.71 -5.64
CA ASP A 273 -16.54 8.72 -5.07
C ASP A 273 -15.76 9.96 -4.62
N GLY A 274 -14.45 9.96 -4.88
CA GLY A 274 -13.58 11.11 -4.63
C GLY A 274 -12.91 11.11 -3.27
N CYS A 275 -12.82 9.96 -2.60
CA CYS A 275 -12.28 9.83 -1.24
C CYS A 275 -12.97 10.76 -0.21
N PRO A 276 -14.32 10.76 -0.14
CA PRO A 276 -15.06 11.60 0.80
C PRO A 276 -14.64 11.28 2.24
N LEU A 277 -14.63 12.28 3.11
CA LEU A 277 -14.40 12.09 4.55
C LEU A 277 -15.67 11.53 5.18
N LEU A 278 -15.57 10.36 5.83
CA LEU A 278 -16.72 9.59 6.32
C LEU A 278 -17.27 10.17 7.63
N ASP A 279 -18.58 10.07 7.87
CA ASP A 279 -19.15 10.38 9.18
C ASP A 279 -18.73 9.36 10.24
N ASP A 280 -18.71 8.09 9.86
CA ASP A 280 -18.43 6.95 10.74
C ASP A 280 -17.12 6.27 10.33
N PRO A 281 -15.96 6.69 10.87
CA PRO A 281 -14.71 6.02 10.64
C PRO A 281 -14.71 4.65 11.32
N TRP A 282 -14.06 3.67 10.69
CA TRP A 282 -14.05 2.29 11.15
C TRP A 282 -12.61 1.75 11.22
N LYS A 283 -12.40 0.67 11.96
CA LYS A 283 -11.08 0.09 12.19
C LYS A 283 -10.94 -1.26 11.52
N VAL A 284 -9.75 -1.53 11.01
CA VAL A 284 -9.39 -2.84 10.45
C VAL A 284 -7.89 -3.11 10.61
N ASN A 285 -7.52 -4.38 10.58
CA ASN A 285 -6.12 -4.77 10.63
C ASN A 285 -5.56 -4.90 9.21
N PHE A 286 -4.26 -4.72 9.04
CA PHE A 286 -3.58 -4.96 7.78
C PHE A 286 -2.43 -5.94 7.92
N ILE A 287 -2.17 -6.66 6.84
CA ILE A 287 -0.99 -7.52 6.65
C ILE A 287 -0.28 -7.04 5.39
N ALA A 288 0.92 -6.48 5.53
CA ALA A 288 1.75 -6.05 4.42
C ALA A 288 2.72 -7.16 4.02
N VAL A 289 2.61 -7.67 2.79
CA VAL A 289 3.58 -8.60 2.20
C VAL A 289 3.81 -8.18 0.76
N ALA A 290 5.07 -8.20 0.32
CA ALA A 290 5.42 -7.83 -1.06
C ALA A 290 5.50 -9.05 -1.97
N ALA A 291 4.77 -9.02 -3.10
CA ALA A 291 4.92 -10.01 -4.17
C ALA A 291 6.24 -9.82 -4.91
N ILE A 292 6.66 -10.83 -5.66
CA ILE A 292 7.84 -10.72 -6.53
C ILE A 292 7.52 -9.71 -7.65
N ASN A 293 8.37 -8.71 -7.83
CA ASN A 293 8.21 -7.73 -8.90
C ASN A 293 8.72 -8.32 -10.23
N THR A 294 7.83 -8.38 -11.24
CA THR A 294 8.14 -8.86 -12.59
C THR A 294 8.89 -10.20 -12.62
N PRO A 295 8.36 -11.27 -12.00
CA PRO A 295 9.05 -12.56 -11.97
C PRO A 295 9.23 -13.09 -13.39
N PRO A 296 10.37 -13.74 -13.71
CA PRO A 296 10.51 -14.50 -14.94
C PRO A 296 9.36 -15.51 -15.08
N THR A 297 8.73 -15.51 -16.25
CA THR A 297 7.59 -16.38 -16.56
C THR A 297 7.88 -17.33 -17.70
N THR A 298 7.28 -18.51 -17.67
CA THR A 298 7.17 -19.44 -18.79
C THR A 298 5.76 -19.39 -19.37
N THR A 299 5.59 -19.89 -20.59
CA THR A 299 4.28 -20.06 -21.22
C THR A 299 4.04 -21.53 -21.49
N THR A 300 2.91 -22.04 -21.06
CA THR A 300 2.49 -23.43 -21.32
C THR A 300 2.09 -23.61 -22.79
N PRO A 301 1.96 -24.87 -23.29
CA PRO A 301 1.56 -25.12 -24.69
C PRO A 301 0.21 -24.50 -25.09
N ASP A 302 -0.71 -24.35 -24.13
CA ASP A 302 -2.02 -23.71 -24.28
C ASP A 302 -1.98 -22.18 -24.14
N GLY A 303 -0.80 -21.59 -23.98
CA GLY A 303 -0.60 -20.13 -23.99
C GLY A 303 -0.70 -19.46 -22.61
N GLU A 304 -0.81 -20.24 -21.53
CA GLU A 304 -0.94 -19.70 -20.18
C GLU A 304 0.42 -19.26 -19.62
N ARG A 305 0.48 -18.00 -19.15
CA ARG A 305 1.69 -17.47 -18.50
C ARG A 305 1.78 -18.00 -17.07
N ARG A 306 2.94 -18.54 -16.69
CA ARG A 306 3.21 -19.07 -15.35
C ARG A 306 4.52 -18.53 -14.80
N ILE A 307 4.60 -18.39 -13.48
CA ILE A 307 5.85 -18.05 -12.78
C ILE A 307 6.83 -19.20 -13.00
N SER A 308 8.07 -18.87 -13.35
CA SER A 308 9.10 -19.89 -13.59
C SER A 308 9.38 -20.71 -12.33
N GLY A 309 9.62 -22.02 -12.53
CA GLY A 309 9.80 -22.99 -11.45
C GLY A 309 10.67 -22.55 -10.26
N PRO A 310 11.83 -21.91 -10.46
CA PRO A 310 12.69 -21.46 -9.36
C PRO A 310 12.03 -20.49 -8.37
N LEU A 311 11.04 -19.72 -8.81
CA LEU A 311 10.36 -18.71 -7.98
C LEU A 311 8.97 -19.14 -7.49
N VAL A 312 8.50 -20.32 -7.89
CA VAL A 312 7.20 -20.85 -7.44
C VAL A 312 7.20 -21.03 -5.93
N GLU A 313 8.22 -21.67 -5.36
CA GLU A 313 8.28 -21.86 -3.90
C GLU A 313 8.50 -20.56 -3.14
N THR A 314 9.27 -19.60 -3.67
CA THR A 314 9.36 -18.26 -3.06
C THR A 314 8.00 -17.56 -3.06
N THR A 315 7.23 -17.68 -4.14
CA THR A 315 5.87 -17.13 -4.21
C THR A 315 4.94 -17.78 -3.20
N LYS A 316 5.00 -19.12 -3.07
CA LYS A 316 4.25 -19.84 -2.03
C LYS A 316 4.69 -19.46 -0.63
N SER A 317 5.98 -19.31 -0.36
CA SER A 317 6.52 -18.86 0.94
C SER A 317 5.97 -17.48 1.31
N LYS A 318 5.83 -16.56 0.34
CA LYS A 318 5.16 -15.27 0.55
C LYS A 318 3.66 -15.40 0.84
N ILE A 319 2.96 -16.32 0.17
CA ILE A 319 1.55 -16.61 0.48
C ILE A 319 1.41 -17.20 1.89
N ARG A 320 2.27 -18.16 2.25
CA ARG A 320 2.38 -18.73 3.61
C ARG A 320 2.64 -17.63 4.63
N THR A 321 3.50 -16.66 4.32
CA THR A 321 3.78 -15.49 5.19
C THR A 321 2.51 -14.69 5.49
N ILE A 322 1.66 -14.43 4.49
CA ILE A 322 0.36 -13.75 4.70
C ILE A 322 -0.46 -14.52 5.73
N PHE A 323 -0.59 -15.84 5.55
CA PHE A 323 -1.39 -16.68 6.44
C PHE A 323 -0.78 -16.85 7.82
N ASN A 324 0.54 -16.98 7.92
CA ASN A 324 1.23 -17.12 9.20
C ASN A 324 1.13 -15.85 10.03
N ILE A 325 1.27 -14.67 9.42
CA ILE A 325 1.04 -13.40 10.13
C ILE A 325 -0.42 -13.30 10.58
N ALA A 326 -1.37 -13.70 9.74
CA ALA A 326 -2.79 -13.71 10.12
C ALA A 326 -3.04 -14.61 11.35
N ILE A 327 -2.49 -15.83 11.32
CA ILE A 327 -2.58 -16.82 12.40
C ILE A 327 -1.95 -16.31 13.70
N ASP A 328 -0.71 -15.79 13.62
CA ASP A 328 0.04 -15.27 14.78
C ASP A 328 -0.72 -14.14 15.49
N ASN A 329 -1.56 -13.41 14.74
CA ASN A 329 -2.33 -12.28 15.24
C ASN A 329 -3.81 -12.58 15.45
N GLY A 330 -4.21 -13.86 15.42
CA GLY A 330 -5.58 -14.30 15.69
C GLY A 330 -6.63 -13.75 14.71
N VAL A 331 -6.23 -13.54 13.45
CA VAL A 331 -7.14 -13.10 12.38
C VAL A 331 -7.99 -14.29 11.92
N ASP A 332 -9.30 -14.12 11.94
CA ASP A 332 -10.27 -15.13 11.53
C ASP A 332 -10.69 -14.99 10.07
N GLU A 333 -10.72 -13.75 9.56
CA GLU A 333 -11.24 -13.41 8.24
C GLU A 333 -10.24 -12.56 7.46
N LEU A 334 -9.99 -12.96 6.22
CA LEU A 334 -9.01 -12.30 5.35
C LEU A 334 -9.68 -11.65 4.15
N VAL A 335 -9.34 -10.39 3.90
CA VAL A 335 -9.60 -9.72 2.62
C VAL A 335 -8.31 -9.67 1.85
N LEU A 336 -8.22 -10.50 0.82
CA LEU A 336 -7.10 -10.59 -0.11
C LEU A 336 -7.43 -9.85 -1.42
N SER A 337 -6.45 -9.78 -2.32
CA SER A 337 -6.59 -9.23 -3.67
C SER A 337 -5.74 -10.05 -4.66
N ALA A 338 -5.72 -9.63 -5.93
CA ALA A 338 -4.89 -10.24 -6.97
C ALA A 338 -3.38 -9.94 -6.76
N PHE A 339 -2.78 -10.62 -5.77
CA PHE A 339 -1.44 -10.35 -5.24
C PHE A 339 -0.39 -10.26 -6.35
N GLY A 340 0.23 -9.09 -6.50
CA GLY A 340 1.29 -8.84 -7.49
C GLY A 340 0.84 -8.85 -8.96
N CYS A 341 -0.46 -8.96 -9.25
CA CYS A 341 -0.99 -9.12 -10.61
C CYS A 341 -1.22 -7.80 -11.36
N GLY A 342 -0.97 -6.67 -10.70
CA GLY A 342 -1.00 -5.33 -11.29
C GLY A 342 0.40 -4.88 -11.73
N ALA A 343 0.92 -3.83 -11.10
CA ALA A 343 2.22 -3.22 -11.41
C ALA A 343 3.42 -4.20 -11.36
N PHE A 344 3.29 -5.32 -10.65
CA PHE A 344 4.34 -6.34 -10.51
C PHE A 344 4.21 -7.48 -11.52
N HIS A 345 3.22 -7.45 -12.41
CA HIS A 345 3.09 -8.34 -13.56
C HIS A 345 3.14 -9.85 -13.24
N ASN A 346 2.66 -10.28 -12.08
CA ASN A 346 2.48 -11.70 -11.79
C ASN A 346 1.32 -12.26 -12.64
N PRO A 347 1.41 -13.51 -13.13
CA PRO A 347 0.33 -14.14 -13.89
C PRO A 347 -0.88 -14.45 -12.98
N PRO A 348 -2.07 -13.84 -13.23
CA PRO A 348 -3.18 -13.90 -12.28
C PRO A 348 -3.71 -15.31 -12.01
N LYS A 349 -3.90 -16.11 -13.06
CA LYS A 349 -4.39 -17.49 -12.93
C LYS A 349 -3.44 -18.35 -12.12
N HIS A 350 -2.15 -18.32 -12.45
CA HIS A 350 -1.15 -19.04 -11.66
C HIS A 350 -1.06 -18.54 -10.22
N MET A 351 -1.16 -17.22 -9.96
CA MET A 351 -1.21 -16.72 -8.59
C MET A 351 -2.40 -17.25 -7.81
N ALA A 352 -3.59 -17.30 -8.42
CA ALA A 352 -4.78 -17.87 -7.79
C ALA A 352 -4.60 -19.37 -7.49
N GLU A 353 -4.02 -20.14 -8.42
CA GLU A 353 -3.69 -21.55 -8.21
C GLU A 353 -2.69 -21.74 -7.06
N LEU A 354 -1.65 -20.90 -6.97
CA LEU A 354 -0.68 -20.97 -5.88
C LEU A 354 -1.31 -20.65 -4.52
N PHE A 355 -2.23 -19.68 -4.45
CA PHE A 355 -3.05 -19.46 -3.24
C PHE A 355 -3.85 -20.72 -2.89
N LYS A 356 -4.49 -21.34 -3.88
CA LYS A 356 -5.29 -22.55 -3.67
C LYS A 356 -4.42 -23.70 -3.18
N GLU A 357 -3.26 -23.91 -3.77
CA GLU A 357 -2.29 -24.93 -3.34
C GLU A 357 -1.86 -24.73 -1.89
N VAL A 358 -1.47 -23.51 -1.50
CA VAL A 358 -1.07 -23.22 -0.12
C VAL A 358 -2.25 -23.43 0.84
N LEU A 359 -3.46 -22.99 0.49
CA LEU A 359 -4.65 -23.22 1.31
C LEU A 359 -5.00 -24.71 1.51
N GLN A 360 -4.51 -25.60 0.64
CA GLN A 360 -4.67 -27.05 0.79
C GLN A 360 -3.56 -27.71 1.63
N GLU A 361 -2.54 -26.98 2.06
CA GLU A 361 -1.54 -27.53 2.99
C GLU A 361 -2.16 -27.70 4.39
N ASP A 362 -1.76 -28.76 5.11
CA ASP A 362 -2.33 -29.12 6.42
C ASP A 362 -2.25 -27.97 7.44
N ALA A 363 -1.25 -27.10 7.33
CA ALA A 363 -1.09 -25.94 8.19
C ALA A 363 -2.19 -24.88 8.02
N TYR A 364 -2.84 -24.80 6.84
CA TYR A 364 -3.76 -23.72 6.46
C TYR A 364 -5.20 -24.17 6.18
N ARG A 365 -5.42 -25.47 5.90
CA ARG A 365 -6.76 -26.05 5.72
C ARG A 365 -7.64 -25.75 6.93
N GLY A 366 -8.76 -25.05 6.71
CA GLY A 366 -9.73 -24.76 7.76
C GLY A 366 -9.27 -23.74 8.80
N ARG A 367 -8.18 -22.98 8.57
CA ARG A 367 -7.66 -22.02 9.57
C ARG A 367 -8.47 -20.74 9.70
N PHE A 368 -9.11 -20.33 8.62
CA PHE A 368 -9.86 -19.08 8.56
C PHE A 368 -11.35 -19.38 8.46
N LYS A 369 -12.19 -18.53 9.07
CA LYS A 369 -13.64 -18.59 8.87
C LYS A 369 -13.98 -18.22 7.43
N ARG A 370 -13.36 -17.15 6.92
CA ARG A 370 -13.64 -16.59 5.61
C ARG A 370 -12.39 -16.01 4.94
N ILE A 371 -12.30 -16.17 3.62
CA ILE A 371 -11.31 -15.52 2.77
C ILE A 371 -12.04 -14.90 1.59
N VAL A 372 -11.93 -13.58 1.43
CA VAL A 372 -12.53 -12.83 0.34
C VAL A 372 -11.43 -12.29 -0.57
N PHE A 373 -11.39 -12.73 -1.82
CA PHE A 373 -10.55 -12.11 -2.84
C PHE A 373 -11.31 -10.92 -3.45
N ALA A 374 -11.12 -9.73 -2.89
CA ALA A 374 -11.66 -8.47 -3.39
C ALA A 374 -10.76 -7.92 -4.50
N ILE A 375 -11.24 -7.98 -5.75
CA ILE A 375 -10.48 -7.59 -6.94
C ILE A 375 -11.29 -6.54 -7.71
N ILE A 376 -10.76 -5.33 -7.82
CA ILE A 376 -11.48 -4.24 -8.48
C ILE A 376 -11.76 -4.56 -9.96
N GLY A 377 -13.04 -4.48 -10.33
CA GLY A 377 -13.54 -4.64 -11.70
C GLY A 377 -13.60 -6.09 -12.19
N HIS A 378 -14.18 -6.29 -13.37
CA HIS A 378 -14.38 -7.62 -13.99
C HIS A 378 -13.31 -8.00 -15.02
N GLY A 379 -12.11 -7.44 -14.88
CA GLY A 379 -10.98 -7.67 -15.80
C GLY A 379 -10.37 -9.08 -15.69
N SER A 380 -9.26 -9.29 -16.39
CA SER A 380 -8.55 -10.59 -16.41
C SER A 380 -8.18 -11.09 -15.01
N ASN A 381 -7.79 -10.20 -14.09
CA ASN A 381 -7.45 -10.58 -12.72
C ASN A 381 -8.65 -11.20 -12.00
N TYR A 382 -9.83 -10.56 -12.05
CA TYR A 382 -11.05 -11.09 -11.43
C TYR A 382 -11.44 -12.43 -12.07
N GLN A 383 -11.46 -12.51 -13.40
CA GLN A 383 -11.84 -13.72 -14.13
C GLN A 383 -10.93 -14.91 -13.78
N SER A 384 -9.61 -14.69 -13.72
CA SER A 384 -8.66 -15.74 -13.36
C SER A 384 -8.85 -16.26 -11.94
N PHE A 385 -9.12 -15.39 -10.97
CA PHE A 385 -9.37 -15.83 -9.59
C PHE A 385 -10.73 -16.53 -9.48
N ALA A 386 -11.76 -16.02 -10.16
CA ALA A 386 -13.09 -16.63 -10.20
C ALA A 386 -13.08 -18.01 -10.90
N GLU A 387 -12.23 -18.22 -11.90
CA GLU A 387 -12.04 -19.54 -12.54
C GLU A 387 -11.49 -20.58 -11.54
N VAL A 388 -10.58 -20.17 -10.64
CA VAL A 388 -9.89 -21.07 -9.71
C VAL A 388 -10.69 -21.35 -8.43
N PHE A 389 -11.35 -20.33 -7.89
CA PHE A 389 -12.07 -20.40 -6.61
C PHE A 389 -13.61 -20.43 -6.75
N GLY A 390 -14.15 -20.17 -7.94
CA GLY A 390 -15.56 -19.90 -8.16
C GLY A 390 -15.90 -18.41 -7.97
N SER A 391 -16.96 -17.93 -8.62
CA SER A 391 -17.54 -16.62 -8.32
C SER A 391 -18.39 -16.70 -7.05
N GLY A 392 -18.19 -15.80 -6.09
CA GLY A 392 -19.07 -15.73 -4.91
C GLY A 392 -20.41 -15.09 -5.26
N SER A 393 -21.53 -15.78 -4.99
CA SER A 393 -22.89 -15.23 -5.11
C SER A 393 -23.48 -14.79 -3.76
N ASP A 394 -22.68 -14.76 -2.69
CA ASP A 394 -23.18 -14.59 -1.32
C ASP A 394 -23.89 -13.25 -1.08
N ALA A 395 -23.60 -12.19 -1.85
CA ALA A 395 -24.27 -10.89 -1.71
C ALA A 395 -25.75 -10.92 -2.15
N GLU A 396 -26.14 -11.82 -3.06
CA GLU A 396 -27.56 -12.00 -3.43
C GLU A 396 -28.27 -13.00 -2.51
N ASP A 397 -27.52 -13.96 -1.94
CA ASP A 397 -28.07 -15.01 -1.08
C ASP A 397 -28.29 -14.52 0.36
N GLU A 398 -27.42 -13.65 0.91
CA GLU A 398 -27.63 -13.00 2.22
C GLU A 398 -28.83 -12.03 2.16
N ALA A 399 -28.94 -11.22 1.10
CA ALA A 399 -30.07 -10.29 0.90
C ALA A 399 -31.41 -11.01 0.70
N LYS A 400 -31.41 -12.20 0.07
CA LYS A 400 -32.61 -13.07 0.01
C LYS A 400 -32.95 -13.66 1.37
N SER A 401 -31.95 -14.09 2.15
CA SER A 401 -32.19 -14.66 3.47
C SER A 401 -32.75 -13.65 4.48
N GLU A 402 -32.30 -12.39 4.41
CA GLU A 402 -32.84 -11.29 5.23
C GLU A 402 -34.27 -10.92 4.79
N ALA A 403 -34.52 -10.80 3.48
CA ALA A 403 -35.85 -10.52 2.95
C ALA A 403 -36.88 -11.64 3.23
N GLU A 404 -36.45 -12.91 3.24
CA GLU A 404 -37.31 -14.04 3.63
C GLU A 404 -37.57 -14.10 5.14
N SER A 405 -36.63 -13.62 5.96
CA SER A 405 -36.81 -13.52 7.42
C SER A 405 -37.77 -12.39 7.84
N GLU A 406 -37.74 -11.26 7.13
CA GLU A 406 -38.67 -10.13 7.36
C GLU A 406 -40.07 -10.42 6.81
N GLY A 407 -40.19 -11.17 5.70
CA GLY A 407 -41.47 -11.59 5.14
C GLY A 407 -42.19 -12.69 5.95
N ALA A 408 -41.47 -13.45 6.78
CA ALA A 408 -42.05 -14.46 7.66
C ALA A 408 -42.51 -13.91 9.02
N ALA A 409 -42.14 -12.68 9.36
CA ALA A 409 -42.50 -11.99 10.61
C ALA A 409 -43.62 -10.94 10.44
N ALA A 410 -44.22 -10.83 9.24
CA ALA A 410 -45.26 -9.86 8.89
C ALA A 410 -46.67 -10.46 8.80
#